data_AF-A0A3B8R0J4-F1
#
_entry.id   AF-A0A3B8R0J4-F1
#
_cell.length_a   1.000
_cell.length_b   1.000
_cell.length_c   1.000
_cell.angle_alpha   90.00
_cell.angle_beta   90.00
_cell.angle_gamma   90.00
#
_symmetry.space_group_name_H-M   'P 1'
#
loop_
_entity.id
_entity.type
_entity.pdbx_description
1 polymer ?
#
loop_
_entity_poly.entity_id
_entity_poly.type
_entity_poly.pdbx_seq_one_letter_code
_entity_poly.pdbx_strand_id
1 'polypeptide(L)'
;MFETSKPSRVFWFSIILVYIFFVSAVYSLTTVPIDAFNSDNAEQLHAAIKLSTVRLVGMAIVLIGYPLVLLRYMQHAKDLTILLTFWVIAMYIDDHMVLYRMIEYPDRGLFALVQWCRPIMIVSLVWMSIELALRRSPMD
;
A
#
# COMPACT_ATOMS: atom_id res chain seq x y z
N MET A 1 -3.84 28.93 21.57
CA MET A 1 -5.02 28.87 20.68
C MET A 1 -4.63 28.01 19.50
N PHE A 2 -4.78 26.68 19.62
CA PHE A 2 -4.46 25.75 18.55
C PHE A 2 -5.63 25.76 17.59
N GLU A 3 -5.54 26.48 16.48
CA GLU A 3 -6.42 26.22 15.35
C GLU A 3 -6.19 24.78 14.93
N THR A 4 -7.14 23.93 15.29
CA THR A 4 -7.31 22.59 14.75
C THR A 4 -7.65 22.73 13.27
N SER A 5 -6.63 23.05 12.47
CA SER A 5 -6.78 23.20 11.04
C SER A 5 -7.22 21.86 10.50
N LYS A 6 -8.44 21.79 9.97
CA LYS A 6 -9.04 20.54 9.46
C LYS A 6 -8.16 19.98 8.33
N PRO A 7 -8.07 18.64 8.16
CA PRO A 7 -7.37 18.05 7.02
C PRO A 7 -7.88 18.63 5.70
N SER A 8 -6.99 18.85 4.73
CA SER A 8 -7.39 19.47 3.46
C SER A 8 -8.35 18.54 2.70
N ARG A 9 -9.17 19.09 1.80
CA ARG A 9 -10.01 18.25 0.93
C ARG A 9 -9.17 17.27 0.10
N VAL A 10 -7.94 17.67 -0.26
CA VAL A 10 -6.98 16.85 -1.02
C VAL A 10 -6.46 15.68 -0.17
N PHE A 11 -6.26 15.88 1.13
CA PHE A 11 -5.88 14.81 2.07
C PHE A 11 -6.93 13.71 2.11
N TRP A 12 -8.21 14.09 2.26
CA TRP A 12 -9.31 13.13 2.27
C TRP A 12 -9.46 12.40 0.94
N PHE A 13 -9.29 13.12 -0.18
CA PHE A 13 -9.29 12.49 -1.50
C PHE A 13 -8.15 11.47 -1.65
N SER A 14 -6.96 11.81 -1.14
CA SER A 14 -5.79 10.91 -1.16
C SER A 14 -6.04 9.65 -0.33
N ILE A 15 -6.66 9.77 0.85
CA ILE A 15 -7.06 8.61 1.67
C ILE A 15 -7.99 7.69 0.90
N ILE A 16 -9.03 8.25 0.27
CA ILE A 16 -10.02 7.46 -0.48
C ILE A 16 -9.33 6.72 -1.62
N LEU A 17 -8.45 7.41 -2.36
CA LEU A 17 -7.71 6.82 -3.46
C LEU A 17 -6.82 5.67 -2.99
N VAL A 18 -6.07 5.87 -1.89
CA VAL A 18 -5.23 4.84 -1.26
C VAL A 18 -6.08 3.65 -0.81
N TYR A 19 -7.26 3.87 -0.23
CA TYR A 19 -8.17 2.80 0.17
C TYR A 19 -8.69 1.98 -0.99
N ILE A 20 -9.17 2.65 -2.05
CA ILE A 20 -9.63 1.98 -3.27
C ILE A 20 -8.51 1.12 -3.84
N PHE A 21 -7.28 1.63 -3.82
CA PHE A 21 -6.10 0.89 -4.26
C PHE A 21 -5.83 -0.35 -3.39
N PHE A 22 -5.84 -0.22 -2.06
CA PHE A 22 -5.61 -1.37 -1.17
C PHE A 22 -6.69 -2.44 -1.34
N VAL A 23 -7.96 -2.03 -1.47
CA VAL A 23 -9.07 -2.96 -1.70
C VAL A 23 -8.93 -3.66 -3.05
N SER A 24 -8.58 -2.94 -4.12
CA SER A 24 -8.37 -3.54 -5.44
C SER A 24 -7.15 -4.47 -5.46
N ALA A 25 -6.08 -4.14 -4.73
CA ALA A 25 -4.91 -5.00 -4.56
C ALA A 25 -5.25 -6.29 -3.80
N VAL A 26 -6.00 -6.20 -2.70
CA VAL A 26 -6.47 -7.38 -1.95
C VAL A 26 -7.37 -8.25 -2.84
N TYR A 27 -8.33 -7.64 -3.54
CA TYR A 27 -9.20 -8.35 -4.48
C TYR A 27 -8.36 -9.09 -5.53
N SER A 28 -7.44 -8.38 -6.17
CA SER A 28 -6.57 -8.96 -7.19
C SER A 28 -5.77 -10.14 -6.66
N LEU A 29 -5.18 -10.05 -5.46
CA LEU A 29 -4.42 -11.14 -4.85
C LEU A 29 -5.30 -12.35 -4.51
N THR A 30 -6.53 -12.15 -4.05
CA THR A 30 -7.46 -13.25 -3.71
C THR A 30 -8.05 -13.95 -4.92
N THR A 31 -8.14 -13.27 -6.06
CA THR A 31 -8.72 -13.81 -7.31
C THR A 31 -7.70 -14.50 -8.22
N VAL A 32 -6.40 -14.42 -7.91
CA VAL A 32 -5.36 -15.12 -8.68
C VAL A 32 -5.42 -16.60 -8.31
N PRO A 33 -5.79 -17.51 -9.24
CA PRO A 33 -5.80 -18.94 -8.95
C PRO A 33 -4.37 -19.44 -8.73
N ILE A 34 -4.20 -20.38 -7.80
CA ILE A 34 -2.90 -20.96 -7.43
C ILE A 34 -2.21 -21.58 -8.67
N ASP A 35 -3.02 -22.07 -9.62
CA ASP A 35 -2.57 -22.67 -10.89
C ASP A 35 -2.06 -21.64 -11.92
N ALA A 36 -2.20 -20.33 -11.67
CA ALA A 36 -1.61 -19.28 -12.51
C ALA A 36 -0.10 -19.14 -12.30
N PHE A 37 0.43 -19.66 -11.19
CA PHE A 37 1.86 -19.71 -10.92
C PHE A 37 2.44 -20.95 -11.62
N ASN A 38 2.62 -20.84 -12.94
CA ASN A 38 3.18 -21.91 -13.76
C ASN A 38 4.70 -21.99 -13.52
N SER A 39 5.10 -22.49 -12.35
CA SER A 39 6.51 -22.70 -12.01
C SER A 39 6.84 -24.18 -12.08
N ASP A 40 7.80 -24.54 -12.93
CA ASP A 40 8.38 -25.89 -13.03
C ASP A 40 9.01 -26.37 -11.70
N ASN A 41 9.21 -25.47 -10.72
CA ASN A 41 9.86 -25.73 -9.44
C ASN A 41 8.96 -25.42 -8.25
N ALA A 42 8.63 -26.44 -7.45
CA ALA A 42 7.78 -26.33 -6.25
C ALA A 42 8.33 -25.36 -5.18
N GLU A 43 9.65 -25.17 -5.10
CA GLU A 43 10.26 -24.25 -4.12
C GLU A 43 9.98 -22.77 -4.45
N GLN A 44 9.98 -22.42 -5.73
CA GLN A 44 9.68 -21.06 -6.19
C GLN A 44 8.21 -20.71 -5.99
N LEU A 45 7.32 -21.68 -6.24
CA LEU A 45 5.89 -21.55 -5.97
C LEU A 45 5.62 -21.24 -4.49
N HIS A 46 6.23 -22.03 -3.60
CA HIS A 46 6.02 -21.90 -2.16
C HIS A 46 6.55 -20.55 -1.64
N ALA A 47 7.70 -20.09 -2.16
CA ALA A 47 8.23 -18.76 -1.83
C ALA A 47 7.29 -17.62 -2.27
N ALA A 48 6.75 -17.69 -3.48
CA ALA A 48 5.85 -16.68 -4.02
C ALA A 48 4.52 -16.59 -3.24
N ILE A 49 3.92 -17.74 -2.90
CA ILE A 49 2.70 -17.81 -2.08
C ILE A 49 2.94 -17.24 -0.69
N LYS A 50 4.08 -17.55 -0.07
CA LYS A 50 4.41 -17.02 1.26
C LYS A 50 4.57 -15.50 1.23
N LEU A 51 5.25 -14.98 0.22
CA LEU A 51 5.46 -13.53 0.05
C LEU A 51 4.13 -12.78 -0.20
N SER A 52 3.27 -13.31 -1.06
CA SER A 52 1.95 -12.71 -1.34
C SER A 52 1.04 -12.74 -0.11
N THR A 53 1.12 -13.80 0.70
CA THR A 53 0.37 -13.93 1.96
C THR A 53 0.82 -12.87 2.97
N VAL A 54 2.13 -12.70 3.18
CA VAL A 54 2.68 -11.67 4.08
C VAL A 54 2.23 -10.27 3.66
N ARG A 55 2.23 -9.99 2.35
CA ARG A 55 1.73 -8.75 1.78
C ARG A 55 0.25 -8.53 2.08
N LEU A 56 -0.58 -9.56 1.90
CA LEU A 56 -2.02 -9.50 2.16
C LEU A 56 -2.32 -9.21 3.63
N VAL A 57 -1.60 -9.86 4.55
CA VAL A 57 -1.71 -9.59 5.99
C VAL A 57 -1.33 -8.14 6.31
N GLY A 58 -0.23 -7.63 5.73
CA GLY A 58 0.18 -6.24 5.87
C GLY A 58 -0.89 -5.26 5.38
N MET A 59 -1.46 -5.51 4.20
CA MET A 59 -2.55 -4.70 3.64
C MET A 59 -3.79 -4.70 4.54
N ALA A 60 -4.17 -5.84 5.12
CA ALA A 60 -5.30 -5.96 6.03
C ALA A 60 -5.09 -5.17 7.33
N ILE A 61 -3.89 -5.24 7.91
CA ILE A 61 -3.52 -4.46 9.10
C ILE A 61 -3.63 -2.96 8.82
N VAL A 62 -3.16 -2.51 7.65
CA VAL A 62 -3.25 -1.08 7.26
C VAL A 62 -4.70 -0.65 7.08
N LEU A 63 -5.52 -1.45 6.41
CA LEU A 63 -6.92 -1.14 6.12
C LEU A 63 -7.80 -1.00 7.38
N ILE A 64 -7.39 -1.62 8.49
CA ILE A 64 -8.11 -1.53 9.78
C ILE A 64 -7.40 -0.57 10.73
N GLY A 65 -6.08 -0.64 10.80
CA GLY A 65 -5.27 0.12 11.75
C GLY A 65 -5.14 1.60 11.40
N TYR A 66 -5.01 1.94 10.11
CA TYR A 66 -4.86 3.34 9.68
C TYR A 66 -6.02 4.26 10.09
N PRO A 67 -7.31 3.92 9.88
CA PRO A 67 -8.42 4.79 10.26
C PRO A 67 -8.54 4.92 11.79
N LEU A 68 -8.24 3.86 12.55
CA LEU A 68 -8.24 3.91 14.01
C LEU A 68 -7.17 4.86 14.54
N VAL A 69 -5.96 4.82 13.97
CA VAL A 69 -4.87 5.71 14.40
C VAL A 69 -5.09 7.14 13.90
N LEU A 70 -5.60 7.32 12.68
CA LEU A 70 -5.92 8.64 12.14
C LEU A 70 -7.00 9.36 12.97
N LEU A 71 -8.04 8.64 13.40
CA LEU A 71 -9.14 9.21 14.18
C LEU A 71 -8.77 9.46 15.65
N ARG A 72 -7.93 8.61 16.24
CA ARG A 72 -7.64 8.64 17.69
C ARG A 72 -6.33 9.34 18.05
N TYR A 73 -5.31 9.25 17.19
CA TYR A 73 -3.96 9.71 17.49
C TYR A 73 -3.30 10.37 16.26
N MET A 74 -3.71 11.61 15.94
CA MET A 74 -3.10 12.37 14.84
C MET A 74 -1.58 12.53 14.98
N GLN A 75 -1.05 12.52 16.20
CA GLN A 75 0.39 12.54 16.44
C GLN A 75 1.09 11.28 15.89
N HIS A 76 0.50 10.10 16.05
CA HIS A 76 1.07 8.84 15.55
C HIS A 76 0.74 8.57 14.08
N ALA A 77 -0.26 9.25 13.52
CA ALA A 77 -0.62 9.13 12.11
C ALA A 77 0.53 9.53 11.17
N LYS A 78 1.35 10.52 11.55
CA LYS A 78 2.54 10.93 10.77
C LYS A 78 3.52 9.77 10.60
N ASP A 79 3.96 9.19 11.72
CA ASP A 79 5.00 8.16 11.73
C ASP A 79 4.51 6.88 11.04
N LEU A 80 3.22 6.54 11.22
CA LEU A 80 2.60 5.44 10.47
C LEU A 80 2.49 5.71 8.97
N THR A 81 2.16 6.93 8.54
CA THR A 81 2.06 7.25 7.11
C THR A 81 3.44 7.20 6.45
N ILE A 82 4.49 7.64 7.14
CA ILE A 82 5.88 7.53 6.67
C ILE A 82 6.31 6.05 6.58
N LEU A 83 6.06 5.27 7.64
CA LEU A 83 6.37 3.83 7.65
C LEU A 83 5.63 3.10 6.53
N LEU A 84 4.35 3.43 6.31
CA LEU A 84 3.53 2.87 5.24
C LEU A 84 4.07 3.24 3.86
N THR A 85 4.49 4.50 3.67
CA THR A 85 5.11 4.96 2.43
C THR A 85 6.39 4.17 2.15
N PHE A 86 7.24 3.99 3.16
CA PHE A 86 8.47 3.21 3.02
C PHE A 86 8.18 1.73 2.71
N TRP A 87 7.22 1.13 3.41
CA TRP A 87 6.77 -0.25 3.14
C TRP A 87 6.32 -0.39 1.68
N VAL A 88 5.45 0.50 1.19
CA VAL A 88 4.93 0.42 -0.18
C VAL A 88 6.04 0.54 -1.21
N ILE A 89 6.99 1.45 -1.00
CA ILE A 89 8.17 1.59 -1.89
C ILE A 89 9.03 0.33 -1.87
N ALA A 90 9.28 -0.25 -0.69
CA ALA A 90 10.03 -1.50 -0.56
C ALA A 90 9.34 -2.64 -1.32
N MET A 91 8.01 -2.78 -1.19
CA MET A 91 7.24 -3.77 -1.96
C MET A 91 7.26 -3.52 -3.47
N TYR A 92 7.32 -2.27 -3.90
CA TYR A 92 7.41 -1.92 -5.33
C TYR A 92 8.74 -2.37 -5.92
N ILE A 93 9.85 -2.14 -5.20
CA ILE A 93 11.18 -2.60 -5.61
C ILE A 93 11.26 -4.12 -5.58
N ASP A 94 10.75 -4.75 -4.52
CA ASP A 94 10.73 -6.20 -4.35
C ASP A 94 9.95 -6.90 -5.48
N ASP A 95 8.78 -6.37 -5.89
CA ASP A 95 8.04 -6.88 -7.04
C ASP A 95 8.81 -6.76 -8.36
N HIS A 96 9.52 -5.67 -8.60
CA HIS A 96 10.32 -5.49 -9.81
C HIS A 96 11.56 -6.41 -9.84
N MET A 97 12.14 -6.72 -8.69
CA MET A 97 13.36 -7.52 -8.57
C MET A 97 13.09 -9.03 -8.48
N VAL A 98 12.05 -9.43 -7.74
CA VAL A 98 11.75 -10.84 -7.44
C VAL A 98 10.66 -11.38 -8.37
N LEU A 99 9.55 -10.65 -8.53
CA LEU A 99 8.36 -11.15 -9.22
C LEU A 99 8.59 -11.25 -10.74
N TYR A 100 9.16 -10.20 -11.35
CA TYR A 100 9.46 -10.16 -12.79
C TYR A 100 10.51 -11.18 -13.24
N ARG A 101 11.31 -11.69 -12.31
CA ARG A 101 12.41 -12.62 -12.59
C ARG A 101 12.01 -14.08 -12.34
N MET A 102 10.91 -14.34 -11.64
CA MET A 102 10.52 -15.71 -11.24
C MET A 102 9.18 -16.20 -11.81
N ILE A 103 8.21 -15.32 -12.10
CA ILE A 103 6.87 -15.74 -12.55
C ILE A 103 6.43 -14.86 -13.72
N GLU A 104 6.20 -15.47 -14.87
CA GLU A 104 5.51 -14.88 -16.00
C GLU A 104 4.03 -14.71 -15.59
N TYR A 105 3.72 -13.57 -14.97
CA TYR A 105 2.37 -13.28 -14.52
C TYR A 105 1.45 -13.23 -15.74
N PRO A 106 0.32 -13.96 -15.74
CA PRO A 106 -0.60 -13.86 -16.84
C PRO A 106 -1.11 -12.41 -16.92
N ASP A 107 -1.13 -11.85 -18.14
CA ASP A 107 -1.66 -10.53 -18.50
C ASP A 107 -3.17 -10.41 -18.20
N ARG A 108 -3.56 -10.56 -16.94
CA ARG A 108 -4.94 -10.41 -16.48
C ARG A 108 -5.11 -8.96 -16.06
N GLY A 109 -5.86 -8.23 -16.88
CA GLY A 109 -5.94 -6.76 -16.89
C GLY A 109 -6.10 -6.08 -15.53
N LEU A 110 -6.88 -6.62 -14.58
CA LEU A 110 -7.04 -6.00 -13.26
C LEU A 110 -5.74 -6.00 -12.43
N PHE A 111 -4.93 -7.05 -12.52
CA PHE A 111 -3.64 -7.11 -11.83
C PHE A 111 -2.66 -6.12 -12.45
N ALA A 112 -2.59 -6.06 -13.80
CA ALA A 112 -1.77 -5.11 -14.52
C ALA A 112 -2.17 -3.65 -14.25
N LEU A 113 -3.47 -3.37 -14.14
CA LEU A 113 -4.00 -2.04 -13.79
C LEU A 113 -3.65 -1.64 -12.35
N VAL A 114 -3.80 -2.56 -11.39
CA VAL A 114 -3.37 -2.31 -10.00
C VAL A 114 -1.86 -2.08 -9.96
N GLN A 115 -1.07 -2.85 -10.71
CA GLN A 115 0.38 -2.64 -10.82
C GLN A 115 0.71 -1.25 -11.38
N TRP A 116 0.06 -0.85 -12.47
CA TRP A 116 0.21 0.45 -13.11
C TRP A 116 -0.20 1.63 -12.23
N CYS A 117 -1.21 1.45 -11.38
CA CYS A 117 -1.67 2.49 -10.45
C CYS A 117 -0.81 2.62 -9.18
N ARG A 118 0.15 1.71 -8.93
CA ARG A 118 1.04 1.78 -7.75
C ARG A 118 1.79 3.11 -7.59
N PRO A 119 2.38 3.71 -8.64
CA PRO A 119 3.07 4.98 -8.52
C PRO A 119 2.14 6.11 -8.05
N ILE A 120 0.88 6.10 -8.50
CA ILE A 120 -0.14 7.07 -8.09
C ILE A 120 -0.40 6.93 -6.58
N MET A 121 -0.51 5.69 -6.10
CA MET A 121 -0.70 5.40 -4.67
C MET A 121 0.50 5.86 -3.82
N ILE A 122 1.73 5.65 -4.30
CA ILE A 122 2.95 6.17 -3.64
C ILE A 122 2.93 7.69 -3.55
N VAL A 123 2.59 8.38 -4.65
CA VAL A 123 2.50 9.84 -4.66
C VAL A 123 1.42 10.34 -3.68
N SER A 124 0.26 9.68 -3.60
CA SER A 124 -0.78 10.01 -2.62
C SER A 124 -0.29 9.84 -1.17
N LEU A 125 0.43 8.76 -0.86
CA LEU A 125 1.00 8.52 0.47
C LEU A 125 2.09 9.53 0.84
N VAL A 126 2.94 9.90 -0.12
CA VAL A 126 3.96 10.95 0.05
C VAL A 126 3.28 12.29 0.33
N TRP A 127 2.24 12.64 -0.43
CA TRP A 127 1.47 13.86 -0.21
C TRP A 127 0.84 13.90 1.18
N MET A 128 0.20 12.80 1.60
CA MET A 128 -0.37 12.65 2.95
C MET A 128 0.70 12.80 4.03
N SER A 129 1.89 12.22 3.83
CA SER A 129 3.03 12.33 4.76
C SER A 129 3.53 13.77 4.88
N ILE A 130 3.67 14.49 3.77
CA ILE A 130 4.06 15.90 3.74
C ILE A 130 3.01 16.76 4.46
N GLU A 131 1.72 16.56 4.17
CA GLU A 131 0.66 17.34 4.79
C GLU A 131 0.60 17.10 6.31
N LEU A 132 0.77 15.85 6.76
CA LEU A 132 0.86 15.52 8.19
C LEU A 132 2.13 16.08 8.86
N ALA A 133 3.26 16.12 8.14
CA ALA A 133 4.51 16.69 8.65
C ALA A 133 4.41 18.22 8.82
N LEU A 134 3.86 18.92 7.82
CA LEU A 134 3.63 20.37 7.86
C LEU A 134 2.65 20.77 8.96
N ARG A 135 1.61 19.96 9.20
CA ARG A 135 0.63 20.20 10.28
C ARG A 135 1.20 20.09 11.68
N ARG A 136 2.30 19.35 11.86
CA ARG A 136 2.93 19.17 13.18
C ARG A 136 3.97 20.23 13.50
N SER A 137 4.34 21.11 12.56
CA SER A 137 5.28 22.21 12.83
C SER A 137 4.55 23.53 13.03
N PRO A 138 4.28 23.89 14.28
CA PRO A 138 4.48 25.24 14.76
C PRO A 138 5.60 25.18 15.81
N MET A 139 6.86 25.35 15.36
CA MET A 139 8.06 25.63 16.18
C MET A 139 8.22 24.79 17.46
N ASP A 140 9.18 23.87 17.46
CA ASP A 140 9.91 23.59 18.71
C ASP A 140 10.61 24.87 19.19
#